data_AF-A0AAW8M689-F1
#
_entry.id   AF-A0AAW8M689-F1
#
_cell.length_a   1.000
_cell.length_b   1.000
_cell.length_c   1.000
_cell.angle_alpha   90.00
_cell.angle_beta   90.00
_cell.angle_gamma   90.00
#
_symmetry.space_group_name_H-M   'P 1'
#
loop_
_entity.id
_entity.type
_entity.pdbx_description
1 polymer ?
#
loop_
_entity_poly.entity_id
_entity_poly.type
_entity_poly.pdbx_seq_one_letter_code
_entity_poly.pdbx_strand_id
1 'polypeptide(L)'
;MSMYENLETFNALGCALLERLTPVSSGEVSMMRQQWPSAPDEYFAFMHERGHGEIKEDDCALPLLTIQPTLRPAAADYVGDDGIYKDGPYEPGAKGEVWLFGWDSTGTAFGFDSGDNWRLLEIDNMRWITRLDLSFSQFVEGLLVCYPQRPVSFSNGVWRDSGDVSYNAPV
;
A
#
# COMPACT_ATOMS: atom_id res chain seq x y z
N MET A 1 -7.29 -20.01 -7.37
CA MET A 1 -6.68 -19.73 -6.05
C MET A 1 -6.85 -18.26 -5.79
N SER A 2 -7.11 -17.90 -4.54
CA SER A 2 -7.21 -16.50 -4.11
C SER A 2 -5.83 -15.86 -4.22
N MET A 3 -5.71 -14.59 -4.58
CA MET A 3 -4.39 -13.93 -4.67
C MET A 3 -3.77 -13.75 -3.29
N TYR A 4 -4.60 -13.45 -2.29
CA TYR A 4 -4.20 -13.17 -0.92
C TYR A 4 -4.53 -14.34 0.02
N GLU A 5 -4.55 -15.55 -0.52
CA GLU A 5 -4.69 -16.77 0.26
C GLU A 5 -3.49 -16.91 1.20
N ASN A 6 -3.74 -17.21 2.48
CA ASN A 6 -2.69 -17.46 3.48
C ASN A 6 -1.79 -16.27 3.82
N LEU A 7 -2.22 -15.02 3.58
CA LEU A 7 -1.47 -13.84 4.02
C LEU A 7 -1.06 -13.92 5.51
N GLU A 8 -1.92 -14.48 6.34
CA GLU A 8 -1.72 -14.64 7.78
C GLU A 8 -0.48 -15.48 8.12
N THR A 9 0.01 -16.30 7.20
CA THR A 9 1.17 -17.17 7.40
C THR A 9 2.51 -16.42 7.33
N PHE A 10 2.51 -15.20 6.78
CA PHE A 10 3.73 -14.39 6.66
C PHE A 10 4.23 -13.84 8.00
N ASN A 11 3.40 -13.83 9.04
CA ASN A 11 3.76 -13.35 10.36
C ASN A 11 2.98 -14.10 11.45
N ALA A 12 3.59 -14.37 12.61
CA ALA A 12 2.88 -14.99 13.74
C ALA A 12 1.68 -14.14 14.23
N LEU A 13 1.73 -12.82 14.02
CA LEU A 13 0.65 -11.88 14.30
C LEU A 13 -0.28 -11.64 13.09
N GLY A 14 -0.10 -12.36 11.97
CA GLY A 14 -0.79 -12.10 10.72
C GLY A 14 -2.32 -12.06 10.83
N CYS A 15 -2.91 -13.00 11.60
CA CYS A 15 -4.35 -12.97 11.88
C CYS A 15 -4.76 -11.68 12.60
N ALA A 16 -4.03 -11.28 13.64
CA ALA A 16 -4.35 -10.09 14.43
C ALA A 16 -4.19 -8.80 13.61
N LEU A 17 -3.13 -8.74 12.79
CA LEU A 17 -2.84 -7.62 11.90
C LEU A 17 -3.94 -7.39 10.86
N LEU A 18 -4.58 -8.46 10.36
CA LEU A 18 -5.55 -8.39 9.27
C LEU A 18 -7.02 -8.45 9.74
N GLU A 19 -7.28 -8.77 11.01
CA GLU A 19 -8.63 -8.98 11.56
C GLU A 19 -9.58 -7.79 11.37
N ARG A 20 -9.03 -6.58 11.29
CA ARG A 20 -9.79 -5.33 11.22
C ARG A 20 -10.06 -4.87 9.78
N LEU A 21 -9.69 -5.68 8.79
CA LEU A 21 -10.03 -5.42 7.40
C LEU A 21 -11.45 -5.91 7.08
N THR A 22 -12.18 -5.09 6.30
CA THR A 22 -13.54 -5.38 5.87
C THR A 22 -13.57 -5.55 4.35
N PRO A 23 -13.80 -6.77 3.83
CA PRO A 23 -13.91 -7.04 2.41
C PRO A 23 -14.98 -6.18 1.71
N VAL A 24 -14.66 -5.74 0.49
CA VAL A 24 -15.56 -4.97 -0.37
C VAL A 24 -16.37 -5.92 -1.24
N SER A 25 -17.66 -5.63 -1.46
CA SER A 25 -18.51 -6.51 -2.25
C SER A 25 -18.09 -6.58 -3.71
N SER A 26 -18.40 -7.68 -4.41
CA SER A 26 -18.09 -7.85 -5.84
C SER A 26 -18.74 -6.78 -6.72
N GLY A 27 -19.93 -6.29 -6.35
CA GLY A 27 -20.59 -5.19 -7.02
C GLY A 27 -19.82 -3.88 -6.90
N GLU A 28 -19.37 -3.55 -5.70
CA GLU A 28 -18.56 -2.35 -5.43
C GLU A 28 -17.20 -2.43 -6.13
N VAL A 29 -16.51 -3.57 -6.06
CA VAL A 29 -15.24 -3.79 -6.78
C VAL A 29 -15.43 -3.62 -8.30
N SER A 30 -16.57 -4.06 -8.84
CA SER A 30 -16.89 -3.86 -10.26
C SER A 30 -17.04 -2.36 -10.60
N MET A 31 -17.64 -1.57 -9.72
CA MET A 31 -17.71 -0.10 -9.88
C MET A 31 -16.32 0.54 -9.77
N MET A 32 -15.51 0.12 -8.80
CA MET A 32 -14.13 0.61 -8.64
C MET A 32 -13.30 0.36 -9.90
N ARG A 33 -13.42 -0.83 -10.50
CA ARG A 33 -12.75 -1.17 -11.77
C ARG A 33 -13.23 -0.32 -12.94
N GLN A 34 -14.49 0.11 -12.97
CA GLN A 34 -14.98 1.03 -13.99
C GLN A 34 -14.44 2.45 -13.78
N GLN A 35 -14.28 2.86 -12.53
CA GLN A 35 -13.75 4.17 -12.16
C GLN A 35 -12.23 4.27 -12.42
N TRP A 36 -11.46 3.22 -12.12
CA TRP A 36 -10.01 3.17 -12.30
C TRP A 36 -9.59 1.94 -13.14
N PRO A 37 -9.94 1.90 -14.44
CA PRO A 37 -9.78 0.71 -15.27
C PRO A 37 -8.32 0.29 -15.53
N SER A 38 -7.37 1.19 -15.28
CA SER A 38 -5.94 0.94 -15.47
C SER A 38 -5.19 0.70 -14.16
N ALA A 39 -5.85 0.78 -13.00
CA ALA A 39 -5.23 0.47 -11.72
C ALA A 39 -4.88 -1.03 -11.60
N PRO A 40 -3.91 -1.40 -10.76
CA PRO A 40 -3.45 -2.77 -10.68
C PRO A 40 -4.56 -3.76 -10.30
N ASP A 41 -4.68 -4.87 -11.01
CA ASP A 41 -5.67 -5.92 -10.73
C ASP A 41 -5.56 -6.47 -9.30
N GLU A 42 -4.33 -6.51 -8.79
CA GLU A 42 -3.97 -6.92 -7.43
C GLU A 42 -4.67 -6.06 -6.37
N TYR A 43 -4.77 -4.75 -6.58
CA TYR A 43 -5.46 -3.85 -5.67
C TYR A 43 -6.95 -4.19 -5.55
N PHE A 44 -7.60 -4.47 -6.69
CA PHE A 44 -9.01 -4.86 -6.69
C PHE A 44 -9.24 -6.26 -6.11
N ALA A 45 -8.30 -7.19 -6.35
CA ALA A 45 -8.33 -8.50 -5.72
C ALA A 45 -8.20 -8.37 -4.20
N PHE A 46 -7.31 -7.52 -3.70
CA PHE A 46 -7.18 -7.25 -2.27
C PHE A 46 -8.44 -6.65 -1.69
N MET A 47 -9.04 -5.66 -2.37
CA MET A 47 -10.32 -5.07 -1.93
C MET A 47 -11.43 -6.10 -1.82
N HIS A 48 -11.52 -7.03 -2.75
CA HIS A 48 -12.49 -8.12 -2.71
C HIS A 48 -12.20 -9.15 -1.61
N GLU A 49 -10.94 -9.56 -1.44
CA GLU A 49 -10.56 -10.70 -0.59
C GLU A 49 -10.30 -10.34 0.87
N ARG A 50 -9.79 -9.13 1.11
CA ARG A 50 -9.36 -8.63 2.43
C ARG A 50 -10.00 -7.28 2.76
N GLY A 51 -10.01 -6.37 1.80
CA GLY A 51 -10.76 -5.13 1.88
C GLY A 51 -9.99 -3.95 2.44
N HIS A 52 -10.66 -3.15 3.25
CA HIS A 52 -10.14 -1.88 3.77
C HIS A 52 -10.27 -1.81 5.30
N GLY A 53 -9.52 -0.92 5.93
CA GLY A 53 -9.44 -0.83 7.40
C GLY A 53 -8.02 -0.67 7.90
N GLU A 54 -7.84 -0.89 9.20
CA GLU A 54 -6.55 -0.74 9.87
C GLU A 54 -5.79 -2.07 9.89
N ILE A 55 -4.51 -2.03 9.49
CA ILE A 55 -3.55 -3.11 9.73
C ILE A 55 -2.81 -2.79 11.03
N LYS A 56 -3.16 -3.48 12.12
CA LYS A 56 -2.60 -3.25 13.45
C LYS A 56 -2.76 -4.46 14.36
N GLU A 57 -1.85 -4.61 15.32
CA GLU A 57 -1.82 -5.76 16.23
C GLU A 57 -3.04 -5.80 17.16
N ASP A 58 -3.34 -4.70 17.83
CA ASP A 58 -4.47 -4.60 18.75
C ASP A 58 -5.08 -3.19 18.77
N ASP A 59 -6.07 -2.96 19.64
CA ASP A 59 -6.76 -1.67 19.75
C ASP A 59 -5.93 -0.57 20.42
N CYS A 60 -4.83 -0.94 21.09
CA CYS A 60 -3.89 -0.02 21.74
C CYS A 60 -2.73 0.36 20.80
N ALA A 61 -2.46 -0.43 19.76
CA ALA A 61 -1.43 -0.20 18.77
C ALA A 61 -1.81 0.92 17.78
N LEU A 62 -0.82 1.70 17.36
CA LEU A 62 -0.97 2.58 16.21
C LEU A 62 -0.99 1.72 14.93
N PRO A 63 -1.82 2.08 13.93
CA PRO A 63 -1.86 1.33 12.69
C PRO A 63 -0.55 1.44 11.91
N LEU A 64 -0.09 0.29 11.40
CA LEU A 64 0.97 0.23 10.41
C LEU A 64 0.49 0.87 9.11
N LEU A 65 -0.76 0.59 8.73
CA LEU A 65 -1.39 1.15 7.55
C LEU A 65 -2.90 1.19 7.74
N THR A 66 -3.52 2.31 7.40
CA THR A 66 -4.97 2.42 7.22
C THR A 66 -5.27 2.45 5.73
N ILE A 67 -5.97 1.43 5.24
CA ILE A 67 -6.37 1.30 3.85
C ILE A 67 -7.80 1.84 3.68
N GLN A 68 -7.99 2.66 2.64
CA GLN A 68 -9.28 3.24 2.26
C GLN A 68 -9.98 2.38 1.19
N PRO A 69 -11.33 2.35 1.18
CA PRO A 69 -12.10 1.59 0.19
C PRO A 69 -12.11 2.23 -1.22
N THR A 70 -11.46 3.38 -1.39
CA THR A 70 -11.46 4.14 -2.64
C THR A 70 -10.10 4.77 -2.86
N LEU A 71 -9.73 4.94 -4.13
CA LEU A 71 -8.57 5.74 -4.49
C LEU A 71 -8.94 7.22 -4.48
N ARG A 72 -8.12 8.02 -3.79
CA ARG A 72 -8.34 9.46 -3.67
C ARG A 72 -7.23 10.22 -4.36
N PRO A 73 -7.54 11.24 -5.18
CA PRO A 73 -6.49 12.04 -5.78
C PRO A 73 -5.75 12.78 -4.68
N ALA A 74 -4.42 12.64 -4.65
CA ALA A 74 -3.59 13.19 -3.58
C ALA A 74 -3.76 14.73 -3.46
N ALA A 75 -4.05 15.39 -4.58
CA ALA A 75 -4.40 16.79 -4.73
C ALA A 75 -5.55 17.25 -3.81
N ALA A 76 -6.59 16.41 -3.72
CA ALA A 76 -7.87 16.79 -3.13
C ALA A 76 -8.01 16.43 -1.65
N ASP A 77 -7.18 15.52 -1.13
CA ASP A 77 -7.35 14.97 0.22
C ASP A 77 -6.17 15.28 1.16
N TYR A 78 -4.94 14.99 0.72
CA TYR A 78 -3.79 14.94 1.64
C TYR A 78 -2.89 16.18 1.60
N VAL A 79 -2.73 16.81 0.43
CA VAL A 79 -1.59 17.74 0.22
C VAL A 79 -1.98 19.14 -0.29
N GLY A 80 -3.18 19.30 -0.87
CA GLY A 80 -3.78 20.61 -1.16
C GLY A 80 -3.15 21.46 -2.28
N ASP A 81 -2.06 20.99 -2.91
CA ASP A 81 -1.44 21.62 -4.08
C ASP A 81 -0.56 20.61 -4.86
N ASP A 82 -0.85 20.42 -6.15
CA ASP A 82 -0.13 19.52 -7.05
C ASP A 82 1.32 19.98 -7.33
N GLY A 83 1.61 21.27 -7.12
CA GLY A 83 2.94 21.84 -7.25
C GLY A 83 3.93 21.38 -6.18
N ILE A 84 3.50 20.55 -5.22
CA ILE A 84 4.33 20.04 -4.12
C ILE A 84 4.83 18.62 -4.39
N TYR A 85 4.37 17.92 -5.43
CA TYR A 85 4.98 16.67 -5.92
C TYR A 85 6.30 16.93 -6.66
N LYS A 86 7.08 17.88 -6.13
CA LYS A 86 8.42 18.20 -6.58
C LYS A 86 9.29 16.97 -6.43
N ASP A 87 10.25 16.86 -7.33
CA ASP A 87 11.33 15.88 -7.30
C ASP A 87 11.76 15.63 -5.84
N GLY A 88 11.61 14.38 -5.40
CA GLY A 88 12.16 13.96 -4.12
C GLY A 88 13.68 14.12 -4.14
N PRO A 89 14.37 14.00 -2.99
CA PRO A 89 15.83 14.12 -2.94
C PRO A 89 16.55 13.11 -3.85
N TYR A 90 15.86 12.07 -4.30
CA TYR A 90 16.44 10.94 -5.05
C TYR A 90 15.86 10.73 -6.44
N GLU A 91 14.64 11.20 -6.75
CA GLU A 91 13.98 10.95 -8.03
C GLU A 91 13.07 12.10 -8.48
N PRO A 92 12.83 12.23 -9.81
CA PRO A 92 11.80 13.14 -10.31
C PRO A 92 10.43 12.81 -9.72
N GLY A 93 9.57 13.83 -9.57
CA GLY A 93 8.21 13.71 -9.05
C GLY A 93 7.32 12.72 -9.83
N ALA A 94 6.05 12.64 -9.46
CA ALA A 94 5.08 11.80 -10.17
C ALA A 94 5.01 12.18 -11.67
N LYS A 95 4.86 11.18 -12.54
CA LYS A 95 4.71 11.39 -13.99
C LYS A 95 3.28 11.75 -14.38
N GLY A 96 2.30 11.36 -13.56
CA GLY A 96 0.89 11.71 -13.72
C GLY A 96 0.21 12.02 -12.39
N GLU A 97 -1.10 11.80 -12.34
CA GLU A 97 -1.88 12.01 -11.13
C GLU A 97 -1.61 10.90 -10.11
N VAL A 98 -1.45 11.30 -8.85
CA VAL A 98 -1.20 10.38 -7.73
C VAL A 98 -2.52 10.02 -7.05
N TRP A 99 -2.78 8.72 -6.96
CA TRP A 99 -4.01 8.15 -6.41
C TRP A 99 -3.72 7.39 -5.12
N LEU A 100 -4.12 7.94 -3.98
CA LEU A 100 -3.85 7.38 -2.66
C LEU A 100 -4.86 6.30 -2.29
N PHE A 101 -4.37 5.20 -1.71
CA PHE A 101 -5.22 4.16 -1.12
C PHE A 101 -5.10 4.08 0.40
N GLY A 102 -4.14 4.76 1.03
CA GLY A 102 -3.98 4.65 2.47
C GLY A 102 -2.84 5.49 3.04
N TRP A 103 -2.72 5.46 4.36
CA TRP A 103 -1.67 6.15 5.11
C TRP A 103 -1.34 5.41 6.39
N ASP A 104 -0.12 5.60 6.90
CA ASP A 104 0.28 5.10 8.19
C ASP A 104 0.02 6.12 9.31
N SER A 105 0.28 5.69 10.55
CA SER A 105 0.14 6.53 11.75
C SER A 105 1.18 7.66 11.87
N THR A 106 2.23 7.67 11.05
CA THR A 106 3.29 8.69 11.02
C THR A 106 3.02 9.82 10.03
N GLY A 107 1.97 9.68 9.20
CA GLY A 107 1.62 10.63 8.17
C GLY A 107 2.26 10.33 6.80
N THR A 108 2.79 9.12 6.62
CA THR A 108 3.24 8.63 5.30
C THR A 108 2.03 8.11 4.53
N ALA A 109 1.82 8.58 3.31
CA ALA A 109 0.74 8.14 2.44
C ALA A 109 1.24 7.17 1.35
N PHE A 110 0.35 6.30 0.89
CA PHE A 110 0.65 5.30 -0.14
C PHE A 110 -0.37 5.37 -1.26
N GLY A 111 0.11 5.20 -2.50
CA GLY A 111 -0.71 5.35 -3.68
C GLY A 111 -0.07 4.85 -4.95
N PHE A 112 -0.67 5.22 -6.07
CA PHE A 112 -0.23 4.86 -7.41
C PHE A 112 0.04 6.10 -8.26
N ASP A 113 1.06 6.06 -9.10
CA ASP A 113 1.32 7.04 -10.16
C ASP A 113 0.62 6.63 -11.46
N SER A 114 -0.52 7.25 -11.78
CA SER A 114 -1.25 6.93 -13.02
C SER A 114 -0.48 7.25 -14.30
N GLY A 115 0.54 8.13 -14.24
CA GLY A 115 1.40 8.46 -15.38
C GLY A 115 2.63 7.56 -15.52
N ASP A 116 2.88 6.66 -14.56
CA ASP A 116 4.00 5.71 -14.57
C ASP A 116 3.51 4.26 -14.47
N ASN A 117 2.53 3.89 -15.31
CA ASN A 117 1.91 2.57 -15.33
C ASN A 117 1.35 2.12 -13.97
N TRP A 118 0.77 3.07 -13.21
CA TRP A 118 0.22 2.80 -11.88
C TRP A 118 1.25 2.23 -10.90
N ARG A 119 2.51 2.66 -11.02
CA ARG A 119 3.58 2.26 -10.10
C ARG A 119 3.27 2.69 -8.69
N LEU A 120 3.60 1.82 -7.73
CA LEU A 120 3.40 2.05 -6.31
C LEU A 120 4.33 3.16 -5.78
N LEU A 121 3.77 4.05 -4.97
CA LEU A 121 4.46 5.19 -4.38
C LEU A 121 4.31 5.21 -2.86
N GLU A 122 5.36 5.66 -2.18
CA GLU A 122 5.32 6.21 -0.83
C GLU A 122 5.44 7.75 -0.91
N ILE A 123 4.68 8.46 -0.09
CA ILE A 123 4.76 9.92 0.08
C ILE A 123 4.99 10.20 1.56
N ASP A 124 6.18 10.70 1.90
CA ASP A 124 6.51 11.01 3.28
C ASP A 124 5.84 12.31 3.77
N ASN A 125 6.06 12.63 5.04
CA ASN A 125 5.55 13.86 5.66
C ASN A 125 6.16 15.15 5.09
N MET A 126 7.31 15.06 4.41
CA MET A 126 7.94 16.15 3.66
C MET A 126 7.40 16.26 2.24
N ARG A 127 6.49 15.36 1.86
CA ARG A 127 5.83 15.24 0.55
C ARG A 127 6.77 14.76 -0.54
N TRP A 128 7.86 14.09 -0.16
CA TRP A 128 8.75 13.46 -1.10
C TRP A 128 8.16 12.16 -1.58
N ILE A 129 8.19 11.98 -2.90
CA ILE A 129 7.73 10.76 -3.55
C ILE A 129 8.90 9.79 -3.65
N THR A 130 8.69 8.59 -3.14
CA THR A 130 9.58 7.44 -3.35
C THR A 130 8.84 6.40 -4.16
N ARG A 131 9.38 6.01 -5.31
CA ARG A 131 8.87 4.88 -6.08
C ARG A 131 9.26 3.59 -5.39
N LEU A 132 8.26 2.76 -5.09
CA LEU A 132 8.51 1.44 -4.55
C LEU A 132 8.68 0.49 -5.74
N ASP A 133 9.76 -0.29 -5.73
CA ASP A 133 10.00 -1.33 -6.74
C ASP A 133 9.28 -2.62 -6.36
N LEU A 134 7.99 -2.49 -6.10
CA LEU A 134 7.08 -3.52 -5.61
C LEU A 134 5.77 -3.45 -6.39
N SER A 135 5.23 -4.62 -6.72
CA SER A 135 3.80 -4.75 -7.04
C SER A 135 2.95 -4.51 -5.79
N PHE A 136 1.64 -4.32 -5.95
CA PHE A 136 0.76 -4.07 -4.82
C PHE A 136 0.63 -5.34 -3.95
N SER A 137 0.58 -6.52 -4.57
CA SER A 137 0.60 -7.81 -3.86
C SER A 137 1.85 -7.96 -3.01
N GLN A 138 3.03 -7.68 -3.59
CA GLN A 138 4.29 -7.68 -2.84
C GLN A 138 4.29 -6.66 -1.70
N PHE A 139 3.77 -5.46 -1.90
CA PHE A 139 3.68 -4.49 -0.82
C PHE A 139 2.86 -5.03 0.36
N VAL A 140 1.70 -5.62 0.11
CA VAL A 140 0.85 -6.23 1.16
C VAL A 140 1.55 -7.38 1.88
N GLU A 141 2.18 -8.30 1.15
CA GLU A 141 2.96 -9.40 1.75
C GLU A 141 4.10 -8.85 2.61
N GLY A 142 4.82 -7.86 2.08
CA GLY A 142 5.93 -7.21 2.75
C GLY A 142 5.53 -6.47 4.03
N LEU A 143 4.30 -5.93 4.13
CA LEU A 143 3.80 -5.34 5.38
C LEU A 143 3.76 -6.36 6.52
N LEU A 144 3.50 -7.63 6.20
CA LEU A 144 3.46 -8.71 7.18
C LEU A 144 4.86 -9.24 7.48
N VAL A 145 5.68 -9.44 6.45
CA VAL A 145 7.05 -9.94 6.61
C VAL A 145 7.93 -8.96 7.37
N CYS A 146 7.86 -7.67 7.04
CA CYS A 146 8.71 -6.63 7.61
C CYS A 146 8.15 -6.02 8.91
N TYR A 147 6.96 -6.43 9.37
CA TYR A 147 6.32 -5.87 10.57
C TYR A 147 7.29 -5.83 11.76
N PRO A 148 7.40 -4.71 12.51
CA PRO A 148 6.55 -3.51 12.44
C PRO A 148 7.05 -2.42 11.45
N GLN A 149 8.08 -2.71 10.65
CA GLN A 149 8.58 -1.79 9.62
C GLN A 149 7.85 -2.00 8.28
N ARG A 150 8.07 -1.07 7.35
CA ARG A 150 7.43 -1.11 6.02
C ARG A 150 8.36 -1.74 4.98
N PRO A 151 7.85 -2.51 4.02
CA PRO A 151 8.66 -3.05 2.93
C PRO A 151 9.06 -1.95 1.95
N VAL A 152 10.32 -1.98 1.51
CA VAL A 152 10.86 -1.05 0.49
C VAL A 152 11.20 -1.78 -0.80
N SER A 153 11.71 -3.01 -0.71
CA SER A 153 12.07 -3.80 -1.89
C SER A 153 12.00 -5.30 -1.63
N PHE A 154 11.84 -6.06 -2.70
CA PHE A 154 11.91 -7.51 -2.70
C PHE A 154 12.73 -7.99 -3.89
N SER A 155 13.82 -8.72 -3.62
CA SER A 155 14.67 -9.27 -4.67
C SER A 155 15.28 -10.60 -4.25
N ASN A 156 15.30 -11.57 -5.16
CA ASN A 156 15.89 -12.89 -4.94
C ASN A 156 15.39 -13.60 -3.65
N GLY A 157 14.10 -13.44 -3.32
CA GLY A 157 13.50 -14.05 -2.12
C GLY A 157 13.76 -13.30 -0.81
N VAL A 158 14.40 -12.13 -0.87
CA VAL A 158 14.76 -11.31 0.29
C VAL A 158 13.97 -10.01 0.27
N TRP A 159 13.27 -9.76 1.37
CA TRP A 159 12.62 -8.49 1.67
C TRP A 159 13.59 -7.55 2.35
N ARG A 160 13.47 -6.24 2.06
CA ARG A 160 14.12 -5.19 2.84
C ARG A 160 13.10 -4.18 3.32
N ASP A 161 13.26 -3.75 4.56
CA ASP A 161 12.41 -2.73 5.15
C ASP A 161 12.99 -1.31 5.04
N SER A 162 12.26 -0.33 5.55
CA SER A 162 12.67 1.09 5.63
C SER A 162 13.84 1.37 6.58
N GLY A 163 14.26 0.40 7.39
CA GLY A 163 15.43 0.47 8.26
C GLY A 163 16.65 -0.25 7.71
N ASP A 164 16.64 -0.64 6.43
CA ASP A 164 17.66 -1.46 5.76
C ASP A 164 17.87 -2.86 6.38
N VAL A 165 16.88 -3.38 7.12
CA VAL A 165 16.89 -4.74 7.66
C VAL A 165 16.40 -5.71 6.60
N SER A 166 17.04 -6.88 6.50
CA SER A 166 16.70 -7.92 5.53
C SER A 166 15.94 -9.08 6.19
N TYR A 167 14.90 -9.55 5.50
CA TYR A 167 14.04 -10.65 5.93
C TYR A 167 13.95 -11.71 4.84
N ASN A 168 13.94 -12.98 5.22
CA ASN A 168 13.63 -14.06 4.28
C ASN A 168 12.12 -14.31 4.33
N ALA A 169 11.48 -14.45 3.17
CA ALA A 169 10.08 -14.86 3.14
C ALA A 169 9.94 -16.25 3.80
N PRO A 170 8.90 -16.49 4.62
CA PRO A 170 8.57 -17.84 5.05
C PRO A 170 8.29 -18.73 3.83
N VAL A 171 8.84 -19.95 3.87
CA VAL A 171 8.71 -20.99 2.84
C VAL A 171 7.37 -21.68 2.95
#